data_AF-A0A3P7LRA3-F1
#
_entry.id   AF-A0A3P7LRA3-F1
#
_cell.length_a   1.000
_cell.length_b   1.000
_cell.length_c   1.000
_cell.angle_alpha   90.00
_cell.angle_beta   90.00
_cell.angle_gamma   90.00
#
_symmetry.space_group_name_H-M   'P 1'
#
loop_
_entity.id
_entity.type
_entity.pdbx_description
1 polymer ?
#
loop_
_entity_poly.entity_id
_entity_poly.type
_entity_poly.pdbx_seq_one_letter_code
_entity_poly.pdbx_strand_id
1 'polypeptide(L)'
;MDFLKDYLKKLKAHMEAQKIDADTVAKFMKESQAYVKSKLLSDYDNLIFYQPKTSQDEFYFIPMNYREDQSTPYFVFFANGLVEEKV
;
A
#
# COMPACT_ATOMS: atom_id res chain seq x y z
N MET A 1 12.99 -0.34 -5.91
CA MET A 1 11.96 0.20 -6.84
C MET A 1 11.01 -0.87 -7.36
N ASP A 2 11.50 -2.05 -7.78
CA ASP A 2 10.64 -3.08 -8.39
C ASP A 2 9.61 -3.70 -7.42
N PHE A 3 9.93 -3.80 -6.12
CA PHE A 3 9.03 -4.40 -5.13
C PHE A 3 7.68 -3.67 -4.98
N LEU A 4 7.64 -2.33 -5.01
CA LEU A 4 6.39 -1.56 -4.92
C LEU A 4 5.51 -1.78 -6.15
N LYS A 5 6.13 -1.91 -7.33
CA LYS A 5 5.43 -2.18 -8.57
C LYS A 5 4.81 -3.57 -8.54
N ASP A 6 5.54 -4.57 -8.07
CA ASP A 6 5.03 -5.94 -7.96
C ASP A 6 3.98 -6.08 -6.85
N TYR A 7 4.11 -5.32 -5.75
CA TYR A 7 3.07 -5.20 -4.73
C TYR A 7 1.74 -4.70 -5.31
N LEU A 8 1.76 -3.61 -6.09
CA LEU A 8 0.54 -3.08 -6.71
C LEU A 8 -0.13 -4.09 -7.66
N LYS A 9 0.65 -4.89 -8.39
CA LYS A 9 0.08 -5.95 -9.24
C LYS A 9 -0.63 -7.03 -8.43
N LYS A 10 -0.02 -7.47 -7.32
CA LYS A 10 -0.62 -8.46 -6.42
C LYS A 10 -1.87 -7.91 -5.74
N LEU A 11 -1.82 -6.65 -5.34
CA LEU A 11 -2.97 -5.94 -4.79
C LEU A 11 -4.13 -5.89 -5.79
N LYS A 12 -3.85 -5.57 -7.06
CA LYS A 12 -4.86 -5.64 -8.13
C LYS A 12 -5.48 -7.03 -8.25
N ALA A 13 -4.65 -8.07 -8.31
CA ALA A 13 -5.13 -9.45 -8.41
C ALA A 13 -5.99 -9.86 -7.20
N HIS A 14 -5.62 -9.40 -5.99
CA HIS A 14 -6.39 -9.61 -4.78
C HIS A 14 -7.75 -8.90 -4.83
N MET A 15 -7.80 -7.65 -5.30
CA MET A 15 -9.05 -6.90 -5.47
C MET A 15 -9.98 -7.56 -6.51
N GLU A 16 -9.42 -8.06 -7.61
CA GLU A 16 -10.16 -8.83 -8.62
C GLU A 16 -10.70 -10.14 -8.04
N ALA A 17 -9.91 -10.84 -7.22
CA ALA A 17 -10.37 -12.05 -6.52
C ALA A 17 -11.50 -11.77 -5.51
N GLN A 18 -11.51 -10.58 -4.90
CA GLN A 18 -12.58 -10.11 -4.03
C GLN A 18 -13.83 -9.62 -4.78
N LYS A 19 -13.84 -9.70 -6.13
CA LYS A 19 -14.94 -9.25 -6.98
C LYS A 19 -15.30 -7.77 -6.81
N ILE A 20 -14.31 -6.94 -6.49
CA ILE A 20 -14.46 -5.48 -6.53
C ILE A 20 -14.71 -5.07 -7.98
N ASP A 21 -15.57 -4.08 -8.21
CA ASP A 21 -15.91 -3.61 -9.54
C ASP A 21 -14.68 -3.09 -10.30
N ALA A 22 -14.63 -3.36 -11.61
CA ALA A 22 -13.47 -3.08 -12.44
C ALA A 22 -13.12 -1.58 -12.51
N ASP A 23 -14.13 -0.70 -12.42
CA ASP A 23 -13.95 0.75 -12.45
C ASP A 23 -13.28 1.25 -11.16
N THR A 24 -13.70 0.74 -10.00
CA THR A 24 -13.06 1.01 -8.70
C THR A 24 -11.64 0.46 -8.68
N VAL A 25 -11.40 -0.75 -9.20
CA VAL A 25 -10.05 -1.31 -9.32
C VAL A 25 -9.17 -0.40 -10.20
N ALA A 26 -9.66 0.03 -11.35
CA ALA A 26 -8.90 0.88 -12.26
C ALA A 26 -8.59 2.26 -11.66
N LYS A 27 -9.59 2.90 -11.04
CA LYS A 27 -9.42 4.18 -10.34
C LYS A 27 -8.42 4.06 -9.20
N PHE A 28 -8.57 3.04 -8.37
CA PHE A 28 -7.69 2.78 -7.23
C PHE A 28 -6.23 2.54 -7.67
N MET A 29 -6.01 1.75 -8.73
CA MET A 29 -4.67 1.50 -9.23
C MET A 29 -4.00 2.77 -9.77
N LYS A 30 -4.77 3.63 -10.44
CA LYS A 30 -4.28 4.93 -10.92
C LYS A 30 -3.90 5.85 -9.76
N GLU A 31 -4.76 5.96 -8.76
CA GLU A 31 -4.53 6.81 -7.58
C GLU A 31 -3.37 6.29 -6.73
N SER A 32 -3.31 4.97 -6.49
CA SER A 32 -2.22 4.33 -5.75
C SER A 32 -0.88 4.51 -6.45
N GLN A 33 -0.83 4.37 -7.78
CA GLN A 33 0.40 4.60 -8.54
C GLN A 33 0.84 6.07 -8.47
N ALA A 34 -0.10 7.02 -8.53
CA ALA A 34 0.19 8.45 -8.38
C ALA A 34 0.71 8.76 -6.96
N TYR A 35 0.10 8.19 -5.93
CA TYR A 35 0.54 8.35 -4.54
C TYR A 35 1.94 7.80 -4.32
N VAL A 36 2.20 6.56 -4.78
CA VAL A 36 3.53 5.93 -4.67
C VAL A 36 4.60 6.80 -5.32
N LYS A 37 4.34 7.33 -6.53
CA LYS A 37 5.32 8.17 -7.23
C LYS A 37 5.53 9.53 -6.57
N SER A 38 4.47 10.16 -6.10
CA SER A 38 4.53 11.55 -5.62
C SER A 38 4.92 11.70 -4.14
N LYS A 39 4.58 10.70 -3.31
CA LYS A 39 4.77 10.75 -1.86
C LYS A 39 5.76 9.72 -1.35
N LEU A 40 5.69 8.48 -1.84
CA LEU A 40 6.55 7.42 -1.31
C LEU A 40 7.95 7.43 -1.96
N LEU A 41 8.05 7.63 -3.27
CA LEU A 41 9.36 7.66 -3.96
C LEU A 41 10.13 8.96 -3.73
N SER A 42 9.43 10.08 -3.51
CA SER A 42 10.06 11.38 -3.25
C SER A 42 10.72 11.45 -1.88
N ASP A 43 10.25 10.64 -0.92
CA ASP A 43 10.74 10.59 0.45
C ASP A 43 11.25 9.18 0.83
N TYR A 44 11.69 8.43 -0.19
CA TYR A 44 12.00 7.00 -0.07
C TYR A 44 13.02 6.67 1.01
N ASP A 45 14.03 7.53 1.16
CA ASP A 45 15.12 7.31 2.12
C ASP A 45 14.67 7.45 3.58
N ASN A 46 13.56 8.18 3.82
CA ASN A 46 12.96 8.35 5.15
C ASN A 46 11.87 7.32 5.45
N LEU A 47 11.46 6.53 4.45
CA LEU A 47 10.43 5.51 4.63
C LEU A 47 10.99 4.28 5.32
N ILE A 48 10.26 3.86 6.35
CA ILE A 48 10.48 2.57 7.00
C ILE A 48 9.39 1.61 6.50
N PHE A 49 9.80 0.48 5.94
CA PHE A 49 8.88 -0.56 5.48
C PHE A 49 8.77 -1.66 6.52
N TYR A 50 7.55 -1.93 6.98
CA TYR A 50 7.26 -3.01 7.91
C TYR A 50 6.62 -4.20 7.21
N GLN A 51 6.96 -5.41 7.65
CA GLN A 51 6.31 -6.65 7.21
C GLN A 51 5.74 -7.39 8.44
N PRO A 52 4.46 -7.79 8.42
CA PRO A 52 3.88 -8.59 9.49
C PRO A 52 4.53 -9.98 9.55
N LYS A 53 4.88 -10.47 10.75
CA LYS A 53 5.43 -11.82 10.94
C LYS A 53 4.48 -12.95 10.51
N THR A 54 3.18 -12.66 10.43
CA THR A 54 2.13 -13.60 10.06
C THR A 54 1.86 -13.65 8.56
N SER A 55 2.42 -12.74 7.75
CA SER A 55 2.24 -12.83 6.31
C SER A 55 3.19 -13.90 5.74
N GLN A 56 2.63 -15.03 5.30
CA GLN A 56 3.37 -15.99 4.47
C GLN A 56 3.70 -15.40 3.10
N ASP A 57 2.95 -14.38 2.68
CA ASP A 57 3.27 -13.55 1.52
C ASP A 57 4.37 -12.54 1.87
N GLU A 58 5.54 -12.71 1.27
CA GLU A 58 6.72 -11.81 1.35
C GLU A 58 6.47 -10.39 0.80
N PHE A 59 5.25 -10.09 0.40
CA PHE A 59 4.95 -8.96 -0.48
C PHE A 59 4.11 -7.88 0.20
N TYR A 60 3.59 -8.13 1.41
CA TYR A 60 2.83 -7.11 2.13
C TYR A 60 3.75 -6.22 2.96
N PHE A 61 3.99 -5.01 2.45
CA PHE A 61 4.75 -3.98 3.15
C PHE A 61 3.82 -2.86 3.60
N ILE A 62 4.02 -2.40 4.83
CA ILE A 62 3.36 -1.24 5.41
C ILE A 62 4.39 -0.11 5.43
N PRO A 63 4.27 0.90 4.56
CA PRO A 63 5.12 2.08 4.62
C PRO A 63 4.78 2.91 5.85
N MET A 64 5.81 3.32 6.58
CA MET A 64 5.74 4.26 7.68
C MET A 64 6.61 5.47 7.37
N ASN A 65 6.10 6.65 7.70
CA ASN A 65 6.88 7.88 7.69
C ASN A 65 6.50 8.73 8.91
N TYR A 66 7.23 9.83 9.12
CA TYR A 66 6.89 10.85 10.10
C TYR A 66 6.17 12.02 9.43
N ARG A 67 5.27 12.67 10.17
CA ARG A 67 4.66 13.93 9.71
C ARG A 67 5.72 15.03 9.64
N GLU A 68 5.33 16.23 9.19
CA GLU A 68 6.22 17.40 9.11
C GLU A 68 6.90 17.74 10.46
N ASP A 69 6.29 17.31 11.57
CA ASP A 69 6.83 17.44 12.93
C ASP A 69 7.98 16.48 13.28
N GLN A 70 8.34 15.56 12.37
CA GLN A 70 9.38 14.53 12.49
C GLN A 70 9.29 13.64 13.75
N SER A 71 8.18 13.68 14.48
CA SER A 71 8.04 13.00 15.77
C SER A 71 6.79 12.14 15.82
N THR A 72 5.76 12.48 15.05
CA THR A 72 4.53 11.71 15.02
C THR A 72 4.53 10.76 13.82
N PRO A 73 4.66 9.44 14.03
CA PRO A 73 4.64 8.48 12.93
C PRO A 73 3.22 8.34 12.35
N TYR A 74 3.16 7.99 11.08
CA TYR A 74 1.96 7.53 10.41
C TYR A 74 2.27 6.32 9.53
N PHE A 75 1.27 5.47 9.38
CA PHE A 75 1.33 4.29 8.52
C PHE A 75 0.39 4.50 7.35
N VAL A 76 0.80 4.03 6.18
CA VAL A 76 -0.02 4.06 4.97
C VAL A 76 -0.59 2.67 4.76
N PHE A 77 -1.91 2.59 4.74
CA PHE A 77 -2.64 1.38 4.41
C PHE A 77 -3.48 1.59 3.16
N PHE A 78 -3.42 0.62 2.26
CA PHE A 78 -4.22 0.59 1.06
C PHE A 78 -5.61 0.05 1.40
N ALA A 79 -6.58 0.94 1.62
CA ALA A 79 -7.93 0.60 2.10
C ALA A 79 -8.61 -0.51 1.28
N ASN A 80 -8.61 -0.40 -0.05
CA ASN A 80 -9.21 -1.41 -0.94
C ASN A 80 -8.43 -2.74 -0.98
N GLY A 81 -7.27 -2.81 -0.33
CA GLY A 81 -6.50 -4.03 -0.13
C GLY A 81 -6.76 -4.73 1.21
N LEU A 82 -7.57 -4.13 2.08
CA LEU A 82 -7.88 -4.65 3.39
C LEU A 82 -9.32 -5.16 3.45
N VAL A 83 -9.53 -6.19 4.27
CA VAL A 83 -10.86 -6.67 4.63
C VAL A 83 -11.19 -6.11 6.01
N GLU A 84 -12.33 -5.44 6.12
CA GLU A 84 -12.82 -4.97 7.42
C GLU A 84 -13.37 -6.15 8.21
N GLU A 85 -12.93 -6.29 9.46
CA GLU A 85 -13.48 -7.24 10.43
C GLU A 85 -14.02 -6.44 11.62
N LYS A 86 -15.31 -6.63 11.91
CA LYS A 86 -15.97 -5.99 13.05
C LYS A 86 -15.97 -6.95 14.24
N VAL A 87 -15.48 -6.47 15.38
CA VAL A 87 -15.49 -7.17 16.68
C VAL A 87 -16.73 -6.77 17.48
#